data_AF-A0A374BFU7-F1
#
_entry.id   AF-A0A374BFU7-F1
#
_cell.length_a   1.000
_cell.length_b   1.000
_cell.length_c   1.000
_cell.angle_alpha   90.00
_cell.angle_beta   90.00
_cell.angle_gamma   90.00
#
_symmetry.space_group_name_H-M   'P 1'
#
loop_
_entity.id
_entity.type
_entity.pdbx_description
1 polymer ?
#
loop_
_entity_poly.entity_id
_entity_poly.type
_entity_poly.pdbx_seq_one_letter_code
_entity_poly.pdbx_strand_id
1 'polypeptide(L)'
;MMKNFSLKQSFFCARAEFIKWVCDARMIILGVLLIFIYSFAIEPLKSNAELMGEPLNILEPFIAIANSGAILLIIPLVFLTLIADFPKIDTNTVFYIMRVGRLNWLFGQLLKLIFMALSYLAVIFLGAVLPMLSDGFWYNGWSNVATKFASRFPEHSGNFGVQLLPENLYNQLTVFSAAVQSYLLVFAYLMI
;
A
#
# COMPACT_ATOMS: atom_id res chain seq x y z
N MET A 1 -41.69 2.20 -3.87
CA MET A 1 -41.47 2.92 -2.59
C MET A 1 -39.97 3.14 -2.41
N MET A 2 -39.48 4.37 -2.56
CA MET A 2 -38.07 4.68 -2.29
C MET A 2 -37.82 4.53 -0.78
N LYS A 3 -37.00 3.56 -0.37
CA LYS A 3 -36.56 3.45 1.02
C LYS A 3 -35.68 4.66 1.35
N ASN A 4 -35.88 5.24 2.53
CA ASN A 4 -35.09 6.37 3.01
C ASN A 4 -33.59 6.00 3.04
N PHE A 5 -32.76 6.98 2.69
CA PHE A 5 -31.31 6.83 2.77
C PHE A 5 -30.89 6.56 4.22
N SER A 6 -30.08 5.52 4.43
CA SER A 6 -29.59 5.13 5.75
C SER A 6 -28.11 4.79 5.69
N LEU A 7 -27.30 5.65 6.31
CA LEU A 7 -25.86 5.46 6.48
C LEU A 7 -25.53 4.15 7.22
N LYS A 8 -26.32 3.80 8.25
CA LYS A 8 -26.12 2.55 9.01
C LYS A 8 -26.27 1.32 8.11
N GLN A 9 -27.31 1.29 7.29
CA GLN A 9 -27.54 0.16 6.37
C GLN A 9 -26.43 0.05 5.31
N SER A 10 -25.99 1.19 4.77
CA SER A 10 -24.89 1.26 3.81
C SER A 10 -23.57 0.74 4.42
N PHE A 11 -23.28 1.10 5.67
CA PHE A 11 -22.12 0.60 6.40
C PHE A 11 -22.17 -0.92 6.65
N PHE A 12 -23.31 -1.45 7.10
CA PHE A 12 -23.46 -2.90 7.29
C PHE A 12 -23.32 -3.67 5.97
N CYS A 13 -23.84 -3.12 4.87
CA CYS A 13 -23.64 -3.65 3.52
C CYS A 13 -22.15 -3.70 3.18
N ALA A 14 -21.45 -2.57 3.33
CA ALA A 14 -20.03 -2.46 3.04
C ALA A 14 -19.20 -3.47 3.86
N ARG A 15 -19.45 -3.56 5.16
CA ARG A 15 -18.75 -4.47 6.07
C ARG A 15 -18.94 -5.94 5.69
N ALA A 16 -20.19 -6.35 5.41
CA ALA A 16 -20.48 -7.74 5.09
C ALA A 16 -19.78 -8.18 3.79
N GLU A 17 -19.77 -7.31 2.79
CA GLU A 17 -19.08 -7.60 1.53
C GLU A 17 -17.56 -7.44 1.61
N PHE A 18 -17.06 -6.54 2.44
CA PHE A 18 -15.63 -6.41 2.71
C PHE A 18 -15.05 -7.68 3.33
N ILE A 19 -15.75 -8.28 4.32
CA ILE A 19 -15.32 -9.55 4.92
C ILE A 19 -15.24 -10.66 3.87
N LYS A 20 -16.21 -10.74 2.94
CA LYS A 20 -16.17 -11.71 1.84
C LYS A 20 -14.95 -11.51 0.94
N TRP A 21 -14.58 -10.26 0.67
CA TRP A 21 -13.40 -9.92 -0.12
C TRP A 21 -12.11 -10.32 0.59
N VAL A 22 -11.97 -10.04 1.89
CA VAL A 22 -10.81 -10.47 2.71
C VAL A 22 -10.68 -12.00 2.76
N CYS A 23 -11.79 -12.73 2.71
CA CYS A 23 -11.80 -14.19 2.66
C CYS A 23 -11.70 -14.79 1.24
N ASP A 24 -11.58 -13.96 0.19
CA ASP A 24 -11.49 -14.43 -1.19
C ASP A 24 -10.14 -15.12 -1.45
N ALA A 25 -10.16 -16.24 -2.18
CA ALA A 25 -8.94 -17.00 -2.49
C ALA A 25 -7.88 -16.17 -3.26
N ARG A 26 -8.30 -15.14 -4.00
CA ARG A 26 -7.38 -14.21 -4.69
C ARG A 26 -6.49 -13.44 -3.73
N MET A 27 -6.79 -13.38 -2.43
CA MET A 27 -5.91 -12.77 -1.44
C MET A 27 -4.51 -13.39 -1.36
N ILE A 28 -4.33 -14.60 -1.89
CA ILE A 28 -2.98 -15.17 -2.07
C ILE A 28 -2.08 -14.27 -2.93
N ILE A 29 -2.65 -13.53 -3.89
CA ILE A 29 -1.91 -12.61 -4.76
C ILE A 29 -1.30 -11.46 -3.95
N LEU A 30 -1.99 -10.97 -2.90
CA LEU A 30 -1.43 -9.98 -1.98
C LEU A 30 -0.22 -10.53 -1.23
N GLY A 31 -0.26 -11.81 -0.81
CA GLY A 31 0.88 -12.47 -0.20
C GLY A 31 2.09 -12.55 -1.16
N VAL A 32 1.85 -12.91 -2.42
CA VAL A 32 2.90 -12.92 -3.47
C VAL A 32 3.46 -11.52 -3.70
N LEU A 33 2.62 -10.49 -3.72
CA LEU A 33 3.06 -9.10 -3.84
C LEU A 33 3.98 -8.69 -2.67
N LEU A 34 3.66 -9.08 -1.43
CA LEU A 34 4.51 -8.78 -0.27
C LEU A 34 5.88 -9.44 -0.38
N ILE A 35 5.93 -10.69 -0.84
CA ILE A 35 7.21 -11.39 -1.09
C ILE A 35 8.00 -10.67 -2.19
N PHE A 36 7.34 -10.28 -3.28
CA PHE A 36 7.96 -9.52 -4.35
C PHE A 36 8.53 -8.19 -3.86
N ILE A 37 7.76 -7.42 -3.08
CA ILE A 37 8.20 -6.17 -2.47
C ILE A 37 9.40 -6.40 -1.55
N TYR A 38 9.37 -7.46 -0.75
CA TYR A 38 10.47 -7.79 0.13
C TYR A 38 11.77 -8.04 -0.64
N SER A 39 11.74 -8.94 -1.63
CA SER A 39 12.93 -9.31 -2.40
C SER A 39 13.44 -8.18 -3.30
N PHE A 40 12.58 -7.35 -3.88
CA PHE A 40 13.01 -6.32 -4.83
C PHE A 40 13.31 -4.97 -4.19
N ALA A 41 12.66 -4.60 -3.07
CA ALA A 41 12.88 -3.30 -2.44
C ALA A 41 13.58 -3.42 -1.09
N ILE A 42 13.08 -4.29 -0.22
CA ILE A 42 13.49 -4.32 1.19
C ILE A 42 14.88 -4.97 1.33
N GLU A 43 15.09 -6.12 0.70
CA GLU A 43 16.35 -6.88 0.79
C GLU A 43 17.56 -6.09 0.23
N PRO A 44 17.48 -5.42 -0.94
CA PRO A 44 18.57 -4.56 -1.41
C PRO A 44 18.87 -3.39 -0.47
N LEU A 45 17.86 -2.77 0.13
CA LEU A 45 18.06 -1.71 1.12
C LEU A 45 18.77 -2.25 2.36
N LYS A 46 18.34 -3.41 2.88
CA LYS A 46 19.01 -4.06 4.02
C LYS A 46 20.45 -4.41 3.71
N SER A 47 20.72 -4.98 2.53
CA SER A 47 22.09 -5.29 2.11
C SER A 47 22.97 -4.04 2.04
N ASN A 48 22.44 -2.92 1.54
CA ASN A 48 23.16 -1.64 1.55
C ASN A 48 23.46 -1.14 2.97
N ALA A 49 22.51 -1.31 3.90
CA ALA A 49 22.67 -0.94 5.30
C ALA A 49 23.75 -1.78 6.00
N GLU A 50 23.74 -3.10 5.76
CA GLU A 50 24.75 -4.03 6.27
C GLU A 50 26.15 -3.71 5.74
N LEU A 51 26.28 -3.44 4.43
CA LEU A 51 27.55 -3.05 3.81
C LEU A 51 28.10 -1.74 4.38
N MET A 52 27.23 -0.78 4.70
CA MET A 52 27.63 0.51 5.27
C MET A 52 27.84 0.44 6.80
N GLY A 53 27.33 -0.60 7.46
CA GLY A 53 27.36 -0.77 8.91
C GLY A 53 26.49 0.26 9.64
N GLU A 54 25.47 0.81 8.97
CA GLU A 54 24.60 1.85 9.52
C GLU A 54 23.13 1.46 9.39
N PRO A 55 22.28 1.85 10.36
CA PRO A 55 20.87 1.47 10.35
C PRO A 55 20.05 2.29 9.34
N LEU A 56 18.94 1.73 8.87
CA LEU A 56 17.95 2.40 8.03
C LEU A 56 16.84 3.02 8.89
N ASN A 57 16.13 4.00 8.34
CA ASN A 57 14.88 4.43 8.97
C ASN A 57 13.79 3.39 8.71
N ILE A 58 12.95 3.11 9.71
CA ILE A 58 11.87 2.12 9.61
C ILE A 58 10.89 2.43 8.46
N LEU A 59 10.71 3.71 8.12
CA LEU A 59 9.78 4.16 7.07
C LEU A 59 10.40 4.23 5.67
N GLU A 60 11.72 4.17 5.56
CA GLU A 60 12.43 4.28 4.28
C GLU A 60 12.00 3.23 3.25
N PRO A 61 11.82 1.95 3.61
CA PRO A 61 11.38 0.96 2.62
C PRO A 61 10.00 1.25 2.05
N PHE A 62 9.05 1.75 2.85
CA PHE A 62 7.74 2.13 2.34
C PHE A 62 7.84 3.29 1.34
N ILE A 63 8.65 4.29 1.66
CA ILE A 63 8.87 5.45 0.78
C ILE A 63 9.58 5.01 -0.51
N ALA A 64 10.56 4.13 -0.41
CA ALA A 64 11.26 3.52 -1.55
C ALA A 64 10.30 2.78 -2.49
N ILE A 65 9.40 1.97 -1.94
CA ILE A 65 8.34 1.27 -2.69
C ILE A 65 7.42 2.26 -3.42
N ALA A 66 6.99 3.31 -2.71
CA ALA A 66 6.08 4.32 -3.25
C ALA A 66 6.73 5.28 -4.24
N ASN A 67 8.06 5.33 -4.31
CA ASN A 67 8.79 6.15 -5.27
C ASN A 67 9.28 5.36 -6.50
N SER A 68 9.39 4.03 -6.38
CA SER A 68 9.84 3.17 -7.47
C SER A 68 8.85 3.16 -8.64
N GLY A 69 9.29 3.59 -9.83
CA GLY A 69 8.44 3.61 -11.03
C GLY A 69 7.89 2.23 -11.42
N ALA A 70 8.67 1.16 -11.26
CA ALA A 70 8.21 -0.19 -11.57
C ALA A 70 7.23 -0.74 -10.52
N ILE A 71 7.55 -0.60 -9.23
CA ILE A 71 6.71 -1.15 -8.15
C ILE A 71 5.39 -0.37 -8.05
N LEU A 72 5.42 0.94 -8.31
CA LEU A 72 4.24 1.79 -8.33
C LEU A 72 3.25 1.43 -9.45
N LEU A 73 3.69 0.74 -10.51
CA LEU A 73 2.78 0.18 -11.53
C LEU A 73 2.20 -1.17 -11.11
N ILE A 74 2.97 -1.98 -10.38
CA ILE A 74 2.55 -3.32 -9.94
C ILE A 74 1.50 -3.21 -8.82
N ILE A 75 1.64 -2.28 -7.88
CA ILE A 75 0.73 -2.12 -6.74
C ILE A 75 -0.74 -1.91 -7.19
N PRO A 76 -1.07 -0.95 -8.10
CA PRO A 76 -2.42 -0.81 -8.61
C PRO A 76 -2.86 -1.99 -9.47
N LEU A 77 -1.97 -2.57 -10.27
CA LEU A 77 -2.32 -3.71 -11.12
C LEU A 77 -2.80 -4.91 -10.29
N VAL A 78 -2.11 -5.20 -9.18
CA VAL A 78 -2.53 -6.24 -8.24
C VAL A 78 -3.85 -5.85 -7.57
N PHE A 79 -4.01 -4.59 -7.17
CA PHE A 79 -5.27 -4.13 -6.58
C PHE A 79 -6.45 -4.32 -7.54
N LEU A 80 -6.31 -3.90 -8.80
CA LEU A 80 -7.30 -4.10 -9.87
C LEU A 80 -7.64 -5.58 -10.05
N THR A 81 -6.65 -6.45 -9.96
CA THR A 81 -6.86 -7.91 -10.03
C THR A 81 -7.68 -8.42 -8.84
N LEU A 82 -7.42 -7.91 -7.63
CA LEU A 82 -8.16 -8.25 -6.41
C LEU A 82 -9.60 -7.71 -6.41
N ILE A 83 -9.86 -6.62 -7.15
CA ILE A 83 -11.20 -6.03 -7.27
C ILE A 83 -11.87 -6.32 -8.63
N ALA A 84 -11.35 -7.25 -9.43
CA ALA A 84 -11.83 -7.49 -10.79
C ALA A 84 -13.33 -7.86 -10.89
N ASP A 85 -13.89 -8.51 -9.85
CA ASP A 85 -15.32 -8.84 -9.80
C ASP A 85 -16.16 -7.73 -9.15
N PHE A 86 -15.58 -6.58 -8.81
CA PHE A 86 -16.28 -5.50 -8.14
C PHE A 86 -17.08 -4.64 -9.16
N PRO A 87 -18.34 -4.28 -8.87
CA PRO A 87 -19.19 -4.77 -7.78
C PRO A 87 -19.78 -6.16 -8.09
N LYS A 88 -19.63 -7.11 -7.16
CA LYS A 88 -20.08 -8.49 -7.37
C LYS A 88 -21.60 -8.60 -7.25
N ILE A 89 -22.26 -8.92 -8.36
CA ILE A 89 -23.72 -9.10 -8.41
C ILE A 89 -24.02 -10.60 -8.41
N ASP A 90 -24.11 -11.19 -7.22
CA ASP A 90 -24.56 -12.57 -7.03
C ASP A 90 -26.09 -12.64 -6.94
N THR A 91 -26.66 -13.85 -7.00
CA THR A 91 -28.11 -14.10 -6.80
C THR A 91 -28.62 -13.50 -5.48
N ASN A 92 -27.77 -13.50 -4.45
CA ASN A 92 -28.08 -12.91 -3.15
C ASN A 92 -28.11 -11.37 -3.18
N THR A 93 -27.36 -10.74 -4.08
CA THR A 93 -27.25 -9.28 -4.19
C THR A 93 -28.58 -8.66 -4.63
N VAL A 94 -29.35 -9.32 -5.49
CA VAL A 94 -30.69 -8.86 -5.91
C VAL A 94 -31.65 -8.78 -4.72
N PHE A 95 -31.70 -9.84 -3.91
CA PHE A 95 -32.51 -9.85 -2.68
C PHE A 95 -32.05 -8.79 -1.68
N TYR A 96 -30.73 -8.55 -1.60
CA TYR A 96 -30.16 -7.54 -0.73
C TYR A 96 -30.54 -6.12 -1.16
N ILE A 97 -30.43 -5.81 -2.45
CA ILE A 97 -30.82 -4.51 -3.05
C ILE A 97 -32.31 -4.24 -2.82
N MET A 98 -33.18 -5.25 -2.97
CA MET A 98 -34.62 -5.12 -2.69
C MET A 98 -34.90 -4.77 -1.21
N ARG A 99 -34.11 -5.31 -0.28
CA ARG A 99 -34.27 -5.05 1.17
C ARG A 99 -33.64 -3.74 1.63
N VAL A 100 -32.49 -3.35 1.10
CA VAL A 100 -31.74 -2.18 1.57
C VAL A 100 -32.06 -0.90 0.76
N GLY A 101 -32.47 -1.06 -0.50
CA GLY A 101 -32.70 0.03 -1.44
C GLY A 101 -31.46 0.33 -2.27
N ARG A 102 -31.67 0.73 -3.53
CA ARG A 102 -30.60 0.95 -4.53
C ARG A 102 -29.57 1.99 -4.09
N LEU A 103 -30.01 3.12 -3.53
CA LEU A 103 -29.10 4.20 -3.10
C LEU A 103 -28.21 3.77 -1.93
N ASN A 104 -28.80 3.11 -0.92
CA ASN A 104 -28.04 2.60 0.23
C ASN A 104 -27.03 1.52 -0.19
N TRP A 105 -27.41 0.66 -1.15
CA TRP A 105 -26.49 -0.32 -1.70
C TRP A 105 -25.32 0.34 -2.45
N LEU A 106 -25.60 1.34 -3.30
CA LEU A 106 -24.57 2.05 -4.07
C LEU A 106 -23.58 2.77 -3.13
N PHE A 107 -24.06 3.47 -2.11
CA PHE A 107 -23.20 4.06 -1.08
C PHE A 107 -22.41 3.01 -0.30
N GLY A 108 -23.00 1.84 -0.04
CA GLY A 108 -22.31 0.69 0.55
C GLY A 108 -21.15 0.18 -0.32
N GLN A 109 -21.34 0.13 -1.64
CA GLN A 109 -20.28 -0.24 -2.58
C GLN A 109 -19.13 0.78 -2.60
N LEU A 110 -19.44 2.09 -2.62
CA LEU A 110 -18.42 3.13 -2.55
C LEU A 110 -17.60 3.05 -1.26
N LEU A 111 -18.28 2.86 -0.13
CA LEU A 111 -17.62 2.73 1.17
C LEU A 111 -16.77 1.45 1.25
N LYS A 112 -17.25 0.35 0.67
CA LYS A 112 -16.47 -0.89 0.55
C LYS A 112 -15.21 -0.66 -0.27
N LEU A 113 -15.27 0.05 -1.41
CA LEU A 113 -14.10 0.35 -2.22
C LEU A 113 -13.03 1.12 -1.42
N ILE A 114 -13.45 2.12 -0.66
CA ILE A 114 -12.57 2.87 0.26
C ILE A 114 -11.91 1.94 1.29
N PHE A 115 -12.69 1.03 1.91
CA PHE A 115 -12.12 0.06 2.86
C PHE A 115 -11.17 -0.94 2.20
N MET A 116 -11.45 -1.40 0.99
CA MET A 116 -10.55 -2.27 0.23
C MET A 116 -9.23 -1.56 -0.05
N ALA A 117 -9.25 -0.33 -0.56
CA ALA A 117 -8.04 0.44 -0.85
C ALA A 117 -7.24 0.75 0.43
N LEU A 118 -7.89 1.20 1.52
CA LEU A 118 -7.23 1.49 2.79
C LEU A 118 -6.58 0.24 3.40
N SER A 119 -7.30 -0.88 3.46
CA SER A 119 -6.76 -2.12 4.03
C SER A 119 -5.65 -2.72 3.19
N TYR A 120 -5.78 -2.70 1.86
CA TYR A 120 -4.73 -3.14 0.94
C TYR A 120 -3.44 -2.34 1.13
N LEU A 121 -3.54 -1.00 1.14
CA LEU A 121 -2.37 -0.14 1.34
C LEU A 121 -1.78 -0.28 2.75
N ALA A 122 -2.63 -0.46 3.78
CA ALA A 122 -2.17 -0.71 5.13
C ALA A 122 -1.36 -2.03 5.23
N VAL A 123 -1.77 -3.09 4.54
CA VAL A 123 -1.02 -4.35 4.50
C VAL A 123 0.34 -4.16 3.82
N ILE A 124 0.42 -3.40 2.72
CA ILE A 124 1.69 -3.07 2.06
C ILE A 124 2.59 -2.25 2.98
N PHE A 125 2.03 -1.24 3.64
CA PHE A 125 2.76 -0.41 4.61
C PHE A 125 3.34 -1.26 5.75
N LEU A 126 2.53 -2.13 6.35
CA LEU A 126 2.98 -3.06 7.38
C LEU A 126 4.03 -4.04 6.83
N GLY A 127 3.85 -4.57 5.62
CA GLY A 127 4.84 -5.44 4.97
C GLY A 127 6.19 -4.77 4.74
N ALA A 128 6.21 -3.46 4.53
CA ALA A 128 7.45 -2.68 4.40
C ALA A 128 8.10 -2.34 5.76
N VAL A 129 7.29 -2.03 6.77
CA VAL A 129 7.73 -1.56 8.08
C VAL A 129 8.14 -2.70 9.01
N LEU A 130 7.37 -3.79 9.06
CA LEU A 130 7.58 -4.89 10.00
C LEU A 130 9.00 -5.49 9.91
N PRO A 131 9.57 -5.73 8.71
CA PRO A 131 10.93 -6.26 8.59
C PRO A 131 12.02 -5.31 9.08
N MET A 132 11.74 -4.00 9.23
CA MET A 132 12.69 -3.00 9.71
C MET A 132 12.64 -2.78 11.22
N LEU A 133 11.66 -3.31 11.93
CA LEU A 133 11.50 -3.02 13.36
C LEU A 133 12.67 -3.50 14.23
N SER A 134 13.42 -4.51 13.79
CA SER A 134 14.60 -5.03 14.51
C SER A 134 15.85 -4.16 14.35
N ASP A 135 16.08 -3.66 13.13
CA ASP A 135 17.37 -3.08 12.73
C ASP A 135 17.28 -1.58 12.41
N GLY A 136 16.06 -1.05 12.33
CA GLY A 136 15.78 0.31 11.92
C GLY A 136 15.61 1.27 13.08
N PHE A 137 15.87 2.56 12.83
CA PHE A 137 15.65 3.63 13.79
C PHE A 137 14.36 4.41 13.47
N TRP A 138 13.80 5.03 14.51
CA TRP A 138 12.65 5.95 14.40
C TRP A 138 13.10 7.40 14.61
N TYR A 139 13.18 8.16 13.52
CA TYR A 139 13.50 9.59 13.57
C TYR A 139 12.94 10.32 12.35
N ASN A 140 12.71 11.63 12.46
CA ASN A 140 12.20 12.44 11.35
C ASN A 140 13.33 12.94 10.43
N GLY A 141 14.18 12.02 10.00
CA GLY A 141 15.36 12.29 9.17
C GLY A 141 15.82 11.04 8.45
N TRP A 142 16.41 11.26 7.28
CA TRP A 142 16.91 10.18 6.43
C TRP A 142 18.15 9.54 7.02
N SER A 143 18.29 8.24 6.77
CA SER A 143 19.47 7.47 7.13
C SER A 143 20.68 7.92 6.33
N ASN A 144 21.85 7.72 6.91
CA ASN A 144 23.10 7.89 6.18
C ASN A 144 23.21 6.90 5.00
N VAL A 145 22.57 5.73 5.10
CA VAL A 145 22.48 4.76 4.01
C VAL A 145 21.72 5.35 2.82
N ALA A 146 20.57 5.99 3.03
CA ALA A 146 19.82 6.62 1.94
C ALA A 146 20.58 7.79 1.30
N THR A 147 21.33 8.57 2.09
CA THR A 147 21.91 9.85 1.66
C THR A 147 23.37 9.79 1.20
N LYS A 148 24.16 8.84 1.72
CA LYS A 148 25.62 8.77 1.53
C LYS A 148 26.11 7.46 0.93
N PHE A 149 25.24 6.48 0.72
CA PHE A 149 25.67 5.19 0.17
C PHE A 149 26.27 5.33 -1.23
N ALA A 150 25.63 6.09 -2.13
CA ALA A 150 26.12 6.29 -3.49
C ALA A 150 27.50 6.99 -3.56
N SER A 151 27.77 7.90 -2.63
CA SER A 151 29.07 8.60 -2.56
C SER A 151 30.16 7.77 -1.89
N ARG A 152 29.81 6.90 -0.94
CA ARG A 152 30.75 6.01 -0.24
C ARG A 152 31.09 4.75 -1.02
N PHE A 153 30.14 4.24 -1.82
CA PHE A 153 30.27 3.04 -2.64
C PHE A 153 29.90 3.35 -4.10
N PRO A 154 30.74 4.12 -4.83
CA PRO A 154 30.44 4.53 -6.20
C PRO A 154 30.29 3.33 -7.16
N GLU A 155 30.96 2.21 -6.88
CA GLU A 155 30.84 0.96 -7.66
C GLU A 155 29.44 0.30 -7.53
N HIS A 156 28.68 0.62 -6.48
CA HIS A 156 27.32 0.13 -6.23
C HIS A 156 26.24 1.19 -6.50
N SER A 157 26.60 2.34 -7.07
CA SER A 157 25.67 3.44 -7.38
C SER A 157 24.57 3.07 -8.37
N GLY A 158 24.81 2.08 -9.25
CA GLY A 158 23.82 1.53 -10.16
C GLY A 158 22.87 0.50 -9.54
N ASN A 159 23.04 0.16 -8.25
CA ASN A 159 22.19 -0.82 -7.58
C ASN A 159 20.75 -0.28 -7.47
N PHE A 160 19.78 -1.17 -7.68
CA PHE A 160 18.36 -0.84 -7.63
C PHE A 160 17.99 -0.15 -6.31
N GLY A 161 18.54 -0.61 -5.18
CA GLY A 161 18.30 0.00 -3.86
C GLY A 161 18.64 1.49 -3.76
N VAL A 162 19.66 1.96 -4.50
CA VAL A 162 20.05 3.39 -4.53
C VAL A 162 19.07 4.21 -5.37
N GLN A 163 18.57 3.63 -6.46
CA GLN A 163 17.61 4.30 -7.35
C GLN A 163 16.22 4.46 -6.71
N LEU A 164 15.90 3.65 -5.69
CA LEU A 164 14.63 3.74 -4.98
C LEU A 164 14.48 5.05 -4.18
N LEU A 165 15.58 5.60 -3.65
CA LEU A 165 15.60 6.81 -2.81
C LEU A 165 16.49 7.89 -3.46
N PRO A 166 15.98 8.63 -4.46
CA PRO A 166 16.76 9.59 -5.23
C PRO A 166 17.01 10.89 -4.44
N GLU A 167 18.04 11.63 -4.86
CA GLU A 167 18.50 12.81 -4.12
C GLU A 167 17.46 13.92 -4.01
N ASN A 168 16.63 14.09 -5.04
CA ASN A 168 15.55 15.07 -5.03
C ASN A 168 14.52 14.79 -3.93
N LEU A 169 14.31 13.51 -3.56
CA LEU A 169 13.34 13.12 -2.55
C LEU A 169 13.83 13.51 -1.15
N TYR A 170 15.03 13.07 -0.77
CA TYR A 170 15.53 13.29 0.58
C TYR A 170 16.02 14.72 0.85
N ASN A 171 16.38 15.47 -0.19
CA ASN A 171 16.75 16.88 -0.05
C ASN A 171 15.53 17.82 0.10
N GLN A 172 14.33 17.39 -0.31
CA GLN A 172 13.14 18.25 -0.31
C GLN A 172 12.13 17.90 0.79
N LEU A 173 12.06 16.63 1.19
CA LEU A 173 11.07 16.16 2.16
C LEU A 173 11.74 15.49 3.35
N THR A 174 11.16 15.68 4.54
CA THR A 174 11.50 14.87 5.72
C THR A 174 10.85 13.49 5.62
N VAL A 175 11.40 12.48 6.31
CA VAL A 175 10.91 11.10 6.25
C VAL A 175 9.43 10.98 6.60
N PHE A 176 8.96 11.67 7.66
CA PHE A 176 7.55 11.57 8.04
C PHE A 176 6.63 12.23 7.01
N SER A 177 7.03 13.37 6.46
CA SER A 177 6.28 14.04 5.40
C SER A 177 6.22 13.19 4.14
N ALA A 178 7.37 12.62 3.74
CA ALA A 178 7.47 11.73 2.59
C ALA A 178 6.60 10.48 2.77
N ALA A 179 6.60 9.84 3.94
CA ALA A 179 5.76 8.67 4.23
C ALA A 179 4.27 9.00 4.14
N VAL A 180 3.82 10.09 4.76
CA VAL A 180 2.40 10.50 4.74
C VAL A 180 1.96 10.87 3.32
N GLN A 181 2.75 11.69 2.62
CA GLN A 181 2.42 12.09 1.25
C GLN A 181 2.41 10.88 0.31
N SER A 182 3.38 9.98 0.42
CA SER A 182 3.42 8.73 -0.35
C SER A 182 2.18 7.88 -0.10
N TYR A 183 1.77 7.71 1.16
CA TYR A 183 0.56 6.97 1.50
C TYR A 183 -0.69 7.59 0.88
N LEU A 184 -0.85 8.91 0.99
CA LEU A 184 -2.01 9.61 0.45
C LEU A 184 -2.05 9.58 -1.08
N LEU A 185 -0.90 9.74 -1.75
CA LEU A 185 -0.81 9.71 -3.20
C LEU A 185 -1.08 8.31 -3.75
N VAL A 186 -0.51 7.26 -3.16
CA VAL A 186 -0.79 5.87 -3.56
C VAL A 186 -2.26 5.53 -3.29
N PHE A 187 -2.82 5.95 -2.15
CA PHE A 187 -4.25 5.78 -1.89
C PHE A 187 -5.12 6.46 -2.94
N ALA A 188 -4.82 7.73 -3.28
CA ALA A 188 -5.53 8.44 -4.33
C ALA A 188 -5.40 7.73 -5.68
N TYR A 189 -4.21 7.20 -5.99
CA TYR A 189 -3.97 6.46 -7.22
C TYR A 189 -4.78 5.16 -7.31
N LEU A 190 -5.01 4.47 -6.19
CA LEU A 190 -5.87 3.27 -6.15
C LEU A 190 -7.37 3.58 -6.30
N MET A 191 -7.77 4.84 -6.10
CA MET A 191 -9.17 5.29 -6.14
C MET A 191 -9.57 5.91 -7.49
N ILE A 192 -8.62 6.08 -8.42
CA ILE A 192 -8.82 6.59 -9.78
C ILE A 192 -9.08 5.41 -10.72
#